data_AF-A0A2T7P0W6-F1
#
_entry.id   AF-A0A2T7P0W6-F1
#
_cell.length_a   1.000
_cell.length_b   1.000
_cell.length_c   1.000
_cell.angle_alpha   90.00
_cell.angle_beta   90.00
_cell.angle_gamma   90.00
#
_symmetry.space_group_name_H-M   'P 1'
#
loop_
_entity.id
_entity.type
_entity.pdbx_description
1 polymer ?
#
loop_
_entity_poly.entity_id
_entity_poly.type
_entity_poly.pdbx_seq_one_letter_code
_entity_poly.pdbx_strand_id
1 'polypeptide(L)'
;MQAQAMRMLANIGVFTGSYSACALVTSTLNSYVNSQVTTLERHFGFTSAETGLIMAANDIGYLVLVLFVSYVAAKIHIPRAVGLATVFFGVSAIICALPHFLFGAPSPTGAGDVTARTAKTFSGQICHKDNMTSLGCGLLVEGEDKARAHATTALVIIVLGMVLQGLAKSPRYSFLTTYVDANVDRTKTGFYVGKLWAAPLEDCPRGFLTAFLNGSVKFSLFETVDNTTLHPKHPKWIGAWWLGYITFGCAACVLGIPLFFFPRSLRKGHNPDKEPSNAVVSQKKSFDFVAYFKAGIMLATSCFGTFLGGYLTKRFKMGPMASLKFITVNQFLSAVFTSLQLAFRCDQPYLYNSPGPLAAVDESTIGCNNDCVCDDNDYFPICGDDGRTYFSPCHAGCLGRTDEVYQNCSCISGLTAMAGTCDYSCSMFYPFMIALAGSSVFGTLSVIPKVIIYIRSVEERDKPLALGLATFSASVTAWLLGPILFGKIVDGICIQWENSCRGKGACRLYDNDIFRLRMLGFQTGFRFIGLILLILAIVSAIVTKKFHKQEAKAPEMAMEVTVDFLKSERDEREDEGK
;
A
#
# COMPACT_ATOMS: atom_id res chain seq x y z
N MET A 1 -10.02 29.32 -33.06
CA MET A 1 -9.62 28.15 -32.22
C MET A 1 -9.07 28.55 -30.85
N GLN A 2 -8.09 29.44 -30.70
CA GLN A 2 -7.53 29.83 -29.39
C GLN A 2 -8.57 30.38 -28.38
N ALA A 3 -9.53 31.20 -28.84
CA ALA A 3 -10.59 31.73 -27.97
C ALA A 3 -11.60 30.66 -27.50
N GLN A 4 -11.85 29.62 -28.30
CA GLN A 4 -12.72 28.50 -27.92
C GLN A 4 -12.02 27.52 -26.97
N ALA A 5 -10.73 27.24 -27.20
CA ALA A 5 -9.90 26.44 -26.29
C ALA A 5 -9.75 27.12 -24.92
N MET A 6 -9.52 28.45 -24.88
CA MET A 6 -9.49 29.21 -23.62
C MET A 6 -10.86 29.26 -22.92
N ARG A 7 -11.98 29.27 -23.66
CA ARG A 7 -13.34 29.17 -23.07
C ARG A 7 -13.61 27.81 -22.44
N MET A 8 -13.11 26.71 -23.02
CA MET A 8 -13.23 25.37 -22.41
C MET A 8 -12.37 25.20 -21.15
N LEU A 9 -11.16 25.79 -21.13
CA LEU A 9 -10.26 25.81 -19.97
C LEU A 9 -10.74 26.73 -18.82
N ALA A 10 -11.78 27.54 -19.07
CA ALA A 10 -12.44 28.37 -18.06
C ALA A 10 -13.59 27.65 -17.32
N ASN A 11 -13.69 26.33 -17.43
CA ASN A 11 -14.72 25.52 -16.76
C ASN A 11 -14.13 24.65 -15.64
N ILE A 12 -14.67 24.79 -14.42
CA ILE A 12 -14.24 24.01 -13.25
C ILE A 12 -14.42 22.50 -13.46
N GLY A 13 -15.43 22.06 -14.21
CA GLY A 13 -15.65 20.65 -14.52
C GLY A 13 -14.51 20.04 -15.33
N VAL A 14 -13.94 20.80 -16.27
CA VAL A 14 -12.81 20.36 -17.12
C VAL A 14 -11.51 20.32 -16.31
N PHE A 15 -11.30 21.29 -15.43
CA PHE A 15 -10.19 21.25 -14.45
C PHE A 15 -10.30 20.02 -13.54
N THR A 16 -11.49 19.79 -12.99
CA THR A 16 -11.79 18.66 -12.11
C THR A 16 -11.50 17.33 -12.82
N GLY A 17 -11.97 17.17 -14.07
CA GLY A 17 -11.71 15.96 -14.87
C GLY A 17 -10.22 15.75 -15.17
N SER A 18 -9.51 16.82 -15.56
CA SER A 18 -8.06 16.74 -15.86
C SER A 18 -7.25 16.37 -14.62
N TYR A 19 -7.58 16.98 -13.47
CA TYR A 19 -6.95 16.63 -12.20
C TYR A 19 -7.28 15.20 -11.78
N SER A 20 -8.53 14.75 -11.91
CA SER A 20 -8.91 13.37 -11.57
C SER A 20 -8.11 12.34 -12.37
N ALA A 21 -7.81 12.60 -13.64
CA ALA A 21 -6.93 11.75 -14.44
C ALA A 21 -5.48 11.72 -13.89
N CYS A 22 -4.94 12.87 -13.50
CA CYS A 22 -3.64 12.97 -12.84
C CYS A 22 -3.61 12.21 -11.50
N ALA A 23 -4.64 12.39 -10.68
CA ALA A 23 -4.77 11.72 -9.40
C ALA A 23 -4.77 10.20 -9.61
N LEU A 24 -5.61 9.70 -10.52
CA LEU A 24 -5.70 8.28 -10.85
C LEU A 24 -4.34 7.67 -11.20
N VAL A 25 -3.59 8.26 -12.14
CA VAL A 25 -2.28 7.70 -12.54
C VAL A 25 -1.27 7.73 -11.40
N THR A 26 -1.23 8.81 -10.62
CA THR A 26 -0.26 8.93 -9.52
C THR A 26 -0.54 7.97 -8.38
N SER A 27 -1.83 7.70 -8.13
CA SER A 27 -2.27 6.76 -7.12
C SER A 27 -2.08 5.31 -7.54
N THR A 28 -2.38 5.00 -8.80
CA THR A 28 -2.07 3.70 -9.40
C THR A 28 -0.58 3.37 -9.24
N LEU A 29 0.30 4.33 -9.52
CA LEU A 29 1.73 4.15 -9.35
C LEU A 29 2.11 3.88 -7.89
N ASN A 30 1.49 4.57 -6.92
CA ASN A 30 1.74 4.31 -5.50
C ASN A 30 1.32 2.88 -5.09
N SER A 31 0.17 2.39 -5.59
CA SER A 31 -0.23 0.98 -5.40
C SER A 31 0.69 -0.01 -6.10
N TYR A 32 1.20 0.36 -7.28
CA TYR A 32 2.17 -0.46 -8.01
C TYR A 32 3.45 -0.64 -7.20
N VAL A 33 4.00 0.42 -6.60
CA VAL A 33 5.19 0.31 -5.74
C VAL A 33 4.96 -0.72 -4.62
N ASN A 34 3.82 -0.65 -3.95
CA ASN A 34 3.48 -1.58 -2.88
C ASN A 34 3.36 -3.04 -3.36
N SER A 35 2.91 -3.26 -4.60
CA SER A 35 2.81 -4.62 -5.16
C SER A 35 4.14 -5.19 -5.64
N GLN A 36 5.14 -4.35 -5.88
CA GLN A 36 6.47 -4.78 -6.32
C GLN A 36 7.44 -5.11 -5.18
N VAL A 37 7.09 -4.85 -3.91
CA VAL A 37 7.97 -5.04 -2.74
C VAL A 37 8.62 -6.42 -2.74
N THR A 38 7.82 -7.49 -2.81
CA THR A 38 8.32 -8.88 -2.80
C THR A 38 9.15 -9.23 -4.03
N THR A 39 8.92 -8.54 -5.16
CA THR A 39 9.72 -8.71 -6.38
C THR A 39 11.08 -8.04 -6.24
N LEU A 40 11.14 -6.85 -5.63
CA LEU A 40 12.38 -6.14 -5.32
C LEU A 40 13.22 -6.89 -4.29
N GLU A 41 12.58 -7.44 -3.24
CA GLU A 41 13.24 -8.32 -2.25
C GLU A 41 13.90 -9.52 -2.93
N ARG A 42 13.16 -10.21 -3.82
CA ARG A 42 13.69 -11.37 -4.55
C ARG A 42 14.77 -11.01 -5.57
N HIS A 43 14.69 -9.83 -6.20
CA HIS A 43 15.61 -9.44 -7.26
C HIS A 43 16.94 -8.90 -6.73
N PHE A 44 16.91 -8.03 -5.72
CA PHE A 44 18.10 -7.41 -5.14
C PHE A 44 18.55 -8.05 -3.82
N GLY A 45 17.79 -9.01 -3.28
CA GLY A 45 18.08 -9.64 -1.99
C GLY A 45 17.82 -8.73 -0.79
N PHE A 46 16.93 -7.74 -0.94
CA PHE A 46 16.60 -6.82 0.15
C PHE A 46 15.94 -7.54 1.33
N THR A 47 16.28 -7.08 2.52
CA THR A 47 15.56 -7.43 3.76
C THR A 47 14.22 -6.68 3.83
N SER A 48 13.28 -7.17 4.65
CA SER A 48 11.97 -6.52 4.79
C SER A 48 12.09 -5.15 5.48
N ALA A 49 13.12 -4.94 6.31
CA ALA A 49 13.43 -3.64 6.88
C ALA A 49 13.88 -2.62 5.82
N GLU A 50 14.70 -3.05 4.85
CA GLU A 50 15.16 -2.23 3.74
C GLU A 50 14.01 -1.84 2.80
N THR A 51 13.11 -2.78 2.47
CA THR A 51 11.91 -2.46 1.69
C THR A 51 10.88 -1.65 2.49
N GLY A 52 10.82 -1.85 3.81
CA GLY A 52 10.10 -0.99 4.74
C GLY A 52 10.57 0.47 4.68
N LEU A 53 11.89 0.69 4.57
CA LEU A 53 12.48 2.03 4.39
C LEU A 53 12.09 2.66 3.04
N ILE A 54 12.05 1.87 1.96
CA ILE A 54 11.60 2.34 0.63
C ILE A 54 10.16 2.88 0.71
N MET A 55 9.25 2.15 1.37
CA MET A 55 7.86 2.60 1.54
C MET A 55 7.79 3.88 2.39
N ALA A 56 8.51 3.93 3.51
CA ALA A 56 8.54 5.08 4.41
C ALA A 56 9.13 6.34 3.75
N ALA A 57 10.06 6.20 2.81
CA ALA A 57 10.73 7.31 2.12
C ALA A 57 9.74 8.25 1.39
N ASN A 58 8.64 7.72 0.85
CA ASN A 58 7.57 8.53 0.26
C ASN A 58 6.96 9.49 1.28
N ASP A 59 6.63 8.98 2.46
CA ASP A 59 5.99 9.76 3.50
C ASP A 59 6.96 10.77 4.12
N ILE A 60 8.25 10.42 4.24
CA ILE A 60 9.31 11.37 4.63
C ILE A 60 9.30 12.57 3.68
N GLY A 61 9.35 12.34 2.37
CA GLY A 61 9.30 13.42 1.38
C GLY A 61 8.02 14.26 1.49
N TYR A 62 6.87 13.62 1.66
CA TYR A 62 5.60 14.32 1.84
C TYR A 62 5.61 15.24 3.07
N LEU A 63 6.06 14.74 4.21
CA LEU A 63 6.07 15.45 5.49
C LEU A 63 7.00 16.67 5.49
N VAL A 64 8.13 16.61 4.77
CA VAL A 64 9.08 17.74 4.66
C VAL A 64 8.41 18.98 4.05
N LEU A 65 7.58 18.79 3.02
CA LEU A 65 7.11 19.90 2.19
C LEU A 65 5.66 20.34 2.50
N VAL A 66 4.85 19.50 3.16
CA VAL A 66 3.38 19.71 3.30
C VAL A 66 3.01 20.98 4.08
N LEU A 67 3.72 21.29 5.15
CA LEU A 67 3.45 22.49 5.95
C LEU A 67 3.83 23.76 5.20
N PHE A 68 5.01 23.76 4.57
CA PHE A 68 5.50 24.89 3.78
C PHE A 68 4.57 25.20 2.60
N VAL A 69 4.19 24.17 1.85
CA VAL A 69 3.34 24.30 0.68
C VAL A 69 1.94 24.78 1.04
N SER A 70 1.38 24.27 2.14
CA SER A 70 0.07 24.72 2.63
C SER A 70 0.09 26.20 3.01
N TYR A 71 1.19 26.72 3.56
CA TYR A 71 1.35 28.16 3.88
C TYR A 71 1.40 29.05 2.62
N VAL A 72 2.11 28.63 1.57
CA VAL A 72 2.27 29.45 0.34
C VAL A 72 1.14 29.27 -0.69
N ALA A 73 0.20 28.34 -0.47
CA ALA A 73 -0.86 27.98 -1.40
C ALA A 73 -1.66 29.18 -1.96
N ALA A 74 -1.97 30.16 -1.12
CA ALA A 74 -2.74 31.35 -1.51
C ALA A 74 -2.00 32.29 -2.47
N LYS A 75 -0.65 32.22 -2.51
CA LYS A 75 0.19 33.17 -3.25
C LYS A 75 0.60 32.66 -4.64
N ILE A 76 0.44 31.35 -4.91
CA ILE A 76 0.97 30.68 -6.11
C ILE A 76 -0.12 30.46 -7.16
N HIS A 77 0.28 30.33 -8.42
CA HIS A 77 -0.61 29.91 -9.51
C HIS A 77 -0.91 28.41 -9.41
N ILE A 78 -1.92 28.06 -8.61
CA ILE A 78 -2.20 26.68 -8.20
C ILE A 78 -2.22 25.65 -9.35
N PRO A 79 -2.97 25.81 -10.46
CA PRO A 79 -3.01 24.78 -11.51
C PRO A 79 -1.64 24.42 -12.10
N ARG A 80 -0.78 25.43 -12.31
CA ARG A 80 0.59 25.24 -12.82
C ARG A 80 1.47 24.53 -11.79
N ALA A 81 1.34 24.88 -10.52
CA ALA A 81 2.10 24.23 -9.45
C ALA A 81 1.69 22.76 -9.27
N VAL A 82 0.41 22.45 -9.37
CA VAL A 82 -0.09 21.06 -9.38
C VAL A 82 0.39 20.31 -10.62
N GLY A 83 0.34 20.92 -11.81
CA GLY A 83 0.89 20.34 -13.04
C GLY A 83 2.37 19.99 -12.92
N LEU A 84 3.18 20.93 -12.41
CA LEU A 84 4.61 20.73 -12.14
C LEU A 84 4.84 19.58 -11.14
N ALA A 85 4.07 19.53 -10.06
CA ALA A 85 4.15 18.47 -9.07
C ALA A 85 3.74 17.10 -9.64
N THR A 86 2.80 17.04 -10.59
CA THR A 86 2.44 15.79 -11.28
C THR A 86 3.56 15.32 -12.22
N VAL A 87 4.16 16.24 -12.99
CA VAL A 87 5.31 15.91 -13.85
C VAL A 87 6.50 15.44 -13.01
N PHE A 88 6.81 16.14 -11.92
CA PHE A 88 7.91 15.78 -11.03
C PHE A 88 7.74 14.37 -10.42
N PHE A 89 6.51 14.00 -10.07
CA PHE A 89 6.18 12.65 -9.61
C PHE A 89 6.33 11.58 -10.70
N GLY A 90 6.06 11.93 -11.96
CA GLY A 90 6.31 11.05 -13.08
C GLY A 90 7.81 10.81 -13.30
N VAL A 91 8.62 11.87 -13.23
CA VAL A 91 10.08 11.78 -13.30
C VAL A 91 10.65 10.96 -12.15
N SER A 92 10.16 11.16 -10.92
CA SER A 92 10.61 10.40 -9.76
C SER A 92 10.31 8.90 -9.91
N ALA A 93 9.21 8.53 -10.57
CA ALA A 93 8.90 7.15 -10.89
C ALA A 93 9.94 6.53 -11.84
N ILE A 94 10.31 7.26 -12.89
CA ILE A 94 11.31 6.82 -13.85
C ILE A 94 12.67 6.64 -13.16
N ILE A 95 13.01 7.51 -12.19
CA ILE A 95 14.21 7.34 -11.35
C ILE A 95 14.18 6.00 -10.60
N CYS A 96 13.03 5.59 -10.04
CA CYS A 96 12.90 4.29 -9.39
C CYS A 96 13.10 3.08 -10.33
N ALA A 97 12.94 3.26 -11.65
CA ALA A 97 13.19 2.22 -12.65
C ALA A 97 14.67 2.11 -13.06
N LEU A 98 15.49 3.14 -12.79
CA LEU A 98 16.90 3.20 -13.20
C LEU A 98 17.76 2.01 -12.77
N PRO A 99 17.61 1.43 -11.56
CA PRO A 99 18.46 0.32 -11.14
C PRO A 99 18.41 -0.88 -12.08
N HIS A 100 17.28 -1.12 -12.75
CA HIS A 100 17.17 -2.19 -13.73
C HIS A 100 18.12 -2.00 -14.92
N PHE A 101 18.22 -0.77 -15.43
CA PHE A 101 19.07 -0.44 -16.58
C PHE A 101 20.55 -0.30 -16.21
N LEU A 102 20.83 0.09 -14.96
CA LEU A 102 22.20 0.25 -14.46
C LEU A 102 22.86 -1.07 -14.08
N PHE A 103 22.09 -2.00 -13.51
CA PHE A 103 22.62 -3.24 -12.95
C PHE A 103 22.18 -4.50 -13.70
N GLY A 104 21.27 -4.38 -14.68
CA GLY A 104 20.78 -5.48 -15.51
C GLY A 104 20.10 -6.61 -14.71
N ALA A 105 19.56 -7.61 -15.41
CA ALA A 105 19.30 -8.89 -14.75
C ALA A 105 20.65 -9.47 -14.28
N PRO A 106 20.72 -10.16 -13.13
CA PRO A 106 21.94 -10.84 -12.72
C PRO A 106 22.39 -11.75 -13.87
N SER A 107 23.46 -11.35 -14.57
CA SER A 107 24.04 -12.17 -15.61
C SER A 107 24.68 -13.39 -14.95
N PRO A 108 24.37 -14.62 -15.42
CA PRO A 108 25.15 -15.81 -15.07
C PRO A 108 26.58 -15.74 -15.62
N THR A 109 26.88 -14.76 -16.45
CA THR A 109 28.06 -14.65 -17.31
C THR A 109 29.03 -13.59 -16.81
N GLY A 110 29.57 -13.84 -15.62
CA GLY A 110 30.75 -13.15 -15.08
C GLY A 110 31.96 -14.06 -14.85
N ALA A 111 31.86 -15.34 -15.21
CA ALA A 111 32.95 -16.31 -15.15
C ALA A 111 33.33 -16.74 -16.57
N GLY A 112 34.32 -16.05 -17.15
CA GLY A 112 35.02 -16.59 -18.30
C GLY A 112 35.69 -17.92 -17.96
N ASP A 113 35.63 -18.86 -18.91
CA ASP A 113 36.52 -20.03 -19.04
C ASP A 113 36.48 -21.16 -18.00
N VAL A 114 35.35 -21.41 -17.33
CA VAL A 114 35.07 -22.75 -16.74
C VAL A 114 33.81 -23.35 -17.36
N THR A 115 33.82 -23.46 -18.69
CA THR A 115 32.81 -24.15 -19.47
C THR A 115 32.62 -25.60 -19.00
N ALA A 116 31.35 -25.99 -18.88
CA ALA A 116 30.79 -27.35 -18.89
C ALA A 116 30.38 -28.05 -17.57
N ARG A 117 30.65 -27.52 -16.36
CA ARG A 117 30.10 -28.13 -15.10
C ARG A 117 28.99 -27.32 -14.41
N THR A 118 28.82 -26.06 -14.78
CA THR A 118 27.86 -25.14 -14.14
C THR A 118 26.61 -24.89 -14.99
N ALA A 119 26.36 -25.70 -16.01
CA ALA A 119 25.09 -25.70 -16.77
C ALA A 119 23.92 -26.33 -15.97
N LYS A 120 24.08 -26.53 -14.65
CA LYS A 120 23.09 -27.14 -13.75
C LYS A 120 22.27 -26.14 -12.93
N THR A 121 22.32 -24.83 -13.22
CA THR A 121 21.70 -23.80 -12.38
C THR A 121 20.34 -23.30 -12.89
N PHE A 122 19.59 -24.10 -13.67
CA PHE A 122 18.30 -23.64 -14.23
C PHE A 122 17.05 -24.51 -13.95
N SER A 123 17.16 -25.40 -12.99
CA SER A 123 16.07 -26.09 -12.30
C SER A 123 16.67 -26.43 -10.94
N GLY A 124 16.00 -26.12 -9.83
CA GLY A 124 16.57 -26.31 -8.47
C GLY A 124 17.40 -27.58 -8.41
N GLN A 125 18.60 -27.50 -7.83
CA GLN A 125 19.64 -28.53 -8.02
C GLN A 125 19.02 -29.92 -7.84
N ILE A 126 19.18 -30.79 -8.84
CA ILE A 126 18.77 -32.20 -8.74
C ILE A 126 19.84 -32.95 -7.95
N CYS A 127 19.46 -34.09 -7.36
CA CYS A 127 20.38 -34.93 -6.61
C CYS A 127 21.59 -35.32 -7.48
N HIS A 128 22.79 -35.01 -6.97
CA HIS A 128 24.04 -35.38 -7.62
C HIS A 128 24.93 -36.12 -6.63
N LYS A 129 25.58 -37.20 -7.10
CA LYS A 129 26.36 -38.14 -6.26
C LYS A 129 27.87 -37.88 -6.25
N ASP A 130 28.37 -36.88 -6.98
CA ASP A 130 29.83 -36.61 -7.03
C ASP A 130 30.32 -35.83 -5.80
N ASN A 131 31.54 -36.15 -5.36
CA ASN A 131 32.33 -35.36 -4.42
C ASN A 131 32.72 -34.02 -5.05
N MET A 132 31.84 -33.04 -4.92
CA MET A 132 32.13 -31.66 -5.30
C MET A 132 33.15 -31.11 -4.28
N THR A 133 34.38 -30.86 -4.72
CA THR A 133 35.32 -30.01 -3.96
C THR A 133 34.64 -28.67 -3.76
N SER A 134 34.43 -28.27 -2.50
CA SER A 134 33.82 -26.99 -2.15
C SER A 134 34.55 -25.86 -2.89
N LEU A 135 33.80 -25.12 -3.70
CA LEU A 135 34.32 -23.88 -4.29
C LEU A 135 34.65 -22.96 -3.11
N GLY A 136 35.92 -22.61 -2.94
CA GLY A 136 36.36 -21.77 -1.83
C GLY A 136 35.63 -20.42 -1.82
N CYS A 137 35.15 -20.03 -0.64
CA CYS A 137 34.38 -18.79 -0.42
C CYS A 137 35.10 -17.52 -0.93
N GLY A 138 36.41 -17.54 -1.17
CA GLY A 138 37.18 -16.40 -1.68
C GLY A 138 36.73 -15.85 -3.05
N LEU A 139 36.41 -16.72 -4.02
CA LEU A 139 36.00 -16.30 -5.38
C LEU A 139 34.50 -15.91 -5.42
N LEU A 140 33.69 -16.52 -4.54
CA LEU A 140 32.29 -16.16 -4.32
C LEU A 140 32.17 -14.79 -3.60
N VAL A 141 33.09 -14.49 -2.68
CA VAL A 141 33.15 -13.22 -1.95
C VAL A 141 33.34 -12.01 -2.87
N GLU A 142 34.22 -12.07 -3.87
CA GLU A 142 34.41 -10.96 -4.82
C GLU A 142 33.17 -10.72 -5.70
N GLY A 143 32.46 -11.79 -6.08
CA GLY A 143 31.19 -11.70 -6.81
C GLY A 143 30.06 -11.14 -5.94
N GLU A 144 29.96 -11.59 -4.68
CA GLU A 144 28.99 -11.11 -3.69
C GLU A 144 29.19 -9.65 -3.33
N ASP A 145 30.43 -9.15 -3.29
CA ASP A 145 30.70 -7.74 -3.01
C ASP A 145 30.19 -6.80 -4.08
N LYS A 146 30.42 -7.16 -5.34
CA LYS A 146 29.89 -6.41 -6.46
C LYS A 146 28.36 -6.47 -6.45
N ALA A 147 27.77 -7.64 -6.23
CA ALA A 147 26.32 -7.81 -6.15
C ALA A 147 25.69 -7.01 -4.99
N ARG A 148 26.31 -7.01 -3.80
CA ARG A 148 25.82 -6.26 -2.64
C ARG A 148 26.03 -4.76 -2.78
N ALA A 149 27.13 -4.32 -3.41
CA ALA A 149 27.31 -2.92 -3.77
C ALA A 149 26.27 -2.45 -4.79
N HIS A 150 25.93 -3.29 -5.78
CA HIS A 150 24.85 -3.01 -6.73
C HIS A 150 23.49 -2.93 -6.03
N ALA A 151 23.16 -3.89 -5.16
CA ALA A 151 21.93 -3.87 -4.37
C ALA A 151 21.83 -2.62 -3.48
N THR A 152 22.91 -2.27 -2.77
CA THR A 152 22.98 -1.06 -1.93
C THR A 152 22.77 0.20 -2.76
N THR A 153 23.39 0.28 -3.92
CA THR A 153 23.25 1.43 -4.83
C THR A 153 21.83 1.51 -5.40
N ALA A 154 21.25 0.38 -5.78
CA ALA A 154 19.86 0.29 -6.22
C ALA A 154 18.89 0.77 -5.14
N LEU A 155 19.09 0.35 -3.89
CA LEU A 155 18.29 0.78 -2.74
C LEU A 155 18.35 2.30 -2.57
N VAL A 156 19.54 2.90 -2.63
CA VAL A 156 19.71 4.36 -2.51
C VAL A 156 18.98 5.10 -3.62
N ILE A 157 19.08 4.63 -4.87
CA ILE A 157 18.37 5.23 -6.02
C ILE A 157 16.86 5.16 -5.83
N ILE A 158 16.33 4.01 -5.42
CA ILE A 158 14.88 3.82 -5.20
C ILE A 158 14.41 4.71 -4.04
N VAL A 159 15.12 4.72 -2.92
CA VAL A 159 14.80 5.59 -1.76
C VAL A 159 14.78 7.06 -2.17
N LEU A 160 15.76 7.52 -2.93
CA LEU A 160 15.80 8.90 -3.44
C LEU A 160 14.58 9.18 -4.33
N GLY A 161 14.26 8.29 -5.27
CA GLY A 161 13.07 8.41 -6.11
C GLY A 161 11.78 8.47 -5.31
N MET A 162 11.64 7.68 -4.24
CA MET A 162 10.48 7.70 -3.34
C MET A 162 10.39 9.00 -2.53
N VAL A 163 11.51 9.54 -2.03
CA VAL A 163 11.52 10.87 -1.37
C VAL A 163 11.05 11.95 -2.33
N LEU A 164 11.58 11.97 -3.56
CA LEU A 164 11.16 12.93 -4.59
C LEU A 164 9.67 12.79 -4.92
N GLN A 165 9.17 11.55 -4.98
CA GLN A 165 7.76 11.26 -5.18
C GLN A 165 6.89 11.82 -4.04
N GLY A 166 7.35 11.69 -2.80
CA GLY A 166 6.72 12.27 -1.61
C GLY A 166 6.61 13.79 -1.66
N LEU A 167 7.71 14.47 -2.01
CA LEU A 167 7.75 15.93 -2.19
C LEU A 167 6.74 16.38 -3.25
N ALA A 168 6.61 15.62 -4.33
CA ALA A 168 5.68 15.89 -5.43
C ALA A 168 4.20 15.65 -5.06
N LYS A 169 3.93 14.75 -4.10
CA LYS A 169 2.57 14.46 -3.59
C LYS A 169 2.06 15.57 -2.67
N SER A 170 2.96 16.17 -1.90
CA SER A 170 2.69 17.20 -0.90
C SER A 170 1.73 18.33 -1.31
N PRO A 171 1.95 19.05 -2.43
CA PRO A 171 1.06 20.15 -2.85
C PRO A 171 -0.36 19.72 -3.22
N ARG A 172 -0.59 18.47 -3.60
CA ARG A 172 -1.81 18.06 -4.30
C ARG A 172 -3.07 18.26 -3.48
N TYR A 173 -3.09 17.77 -2.24
CA TYR A 173 -4.29 17.83 -1.40
C TYR A 173 -4.63 19.26 -0.98
N SER A 174 -3.64 20.01 -0.50
CA SER A 174 -3.84 21.39 -0.02
C SER A 174 -4.17 22.35 -1.16
N PHE A 175 -3.49 22.26 -2.31
CA PHE A 175 -3.73 23.18 -3.43
C PHE A 175 -5.11 22.96 -4.07
N LEU A 176 -5.55 21.71 -4.14
CA LEU A 176 -6.80 21.37 -4.79
C LEU A 176 -8.01 21.92 -4.04
N THR A 177 -8.04 21.77 -2.72
CA THR A 177 -9.14 22.32 -1.90
C THR A 177 -9.16 23.83 -1.99
N THR A 178 -8.01 24.50 -1.91
CA THR A 178 -7.90 25.96 -2.05
C THR A 178 -8.34 26.45 -3.43
N TYR A 179 -7.95 25.77 -4.50
CA TYR A 179 -8.33 26.19 -5.85
C TYR A 179 -9.82 25.99 -6.12
N VAL A 180 -10.41 24.88 -5.66
CA VAL A 180 -11.86 24.65 -5.81
C VAL A 180 -12.65 25.67 -5.00
N ASP A 181 -12.27 25.89 -3.74
CA ASP A 181 -12.94 26.85 -2.85
C ASP A 181 -12.89 28.29 -3.40
N ALA A 182 -11.77 28.68 -3.99
CA ALA A 182 -11.62 30.01 -4.59
C ALA A 182 -12.41 30.21 -5.90
N ASN A 183 -12.77 29.13 -6.60
CA ASN A 183 -13.31 29.18 -7.97
C ASN A 183 -14.72 28.61 -8.12
N VAL A 184 -15.31 28.11 -7.05
CA VAL A 184 -16.66 27.53 -7.02
C VAL A 184 -17.50 28.28 -5.99
N ASP A 185 -18.80 28.42 -6.26
CA ASP A 185 -19.72 28.96 -5.26
C ASP A 185 -19.67 28.12 -3.98
N ARG A 186 -19.72 28.78 -2.82
CA ARG A 186 -19.62 28.12 -1.49
C ARG A 186 -20.60 26.96 -1.31
N THR A 187 -21.74 26.97 -1.98
CA THR A 187 -22.76 25.91 -1.97
C THR A 187 -22.36 24.66 -2.77
N LYS A 188 -21.50 24.80 -3.79
CA LYS A 188 -21.03 23.72 -4.68
C LYS A 188 -19.61 23.26 -4.35
N THR A 189 -18.82 24.03 -3.59
CA THR A 189 -17.45 23.67 -3.19
C THR A 189 -17.36 22.27 -2.59
N GLY A 190 -18.25 21.94 -1.64
CA GLY A 190 -18.26 20.63 -0.98
C GLY A 190 -18.49 19.46 -1.94
N PHE A 191 -19.27 19.65 -3.01
CA PHE A 191 -19.48 18.61 -4.04
C PHE A 191 -18.23 18.38 -4.89
N TYR A 192 -17.57 19.44 -5.35
CA TYR A 192 -16.35 19.33 -6.14
C TYR A 192 -15.17 18.82 -5.32
N VAL A 193 -14.99 19.32 -4.09
CA VAL A 193 -14.02 18.79 -3.13
C VAL A 193 -14.33 17.33 -2.84
N GLY A 194 -15.60 16.97 -2.57
CA GLY A 194 -16.00 15.59 -2.36
C GLY A 194 -15.68 14.67 -3.54
N LYS A 195 -15.94 15.12 -4.78
CA LYS A 195 -15.60 14.37 -6.01
C LYS A 195 -14.09 14.18 -6.18
N LEU A 196 -13.32 15.20 -5.83
CA LEU A 196 -11.86 15.22 -5.94
C LEU A 196 -11.14 14.46 -4.83
N TRP A 197 -11.74 14.37 -3.64
CA TRP A 197 -11.26 13.59 -2.50
C TRP A 197 -11.77 12.14 -2.53
N ALA A 198 -12.88 11.90 -3.24
CA ALA A 198 -13.34 10.55 -3.57
C ALA A 198 -12.41 9.88 -4.60
N ALA A 199 -11.78 10.62 -5.49
CA ALA A 199 -10.83 10.07 -6.46
C ALA A 199 -9.61 9.37 -5.79
N PRO A 200 -9.05 9.90 -4.68
CA PRO A 200 -8.09 9.20 -3.83
C PRO A 200 -8.65 7.99 -3.04
N LEU A 201 -9.95 7.98 -2.71
CA LEU A 201 -10.57 6.78 -2.12
C LEU A 201 -10.71 5.64 -3.14
N GLU A 202 -10.57 5.95 -4.42
CA GLU A 202 -10.45 5.00 -5.52
C GLU A 202 -8.99 4.53 -5.79
N ASP A 203 -8.01 4.95 -4.99
CA ASP A 203 -6.57 4.64 -5.15
C ASP A 203 -6.26 3.16 -4.94
N CYS A 204 -7.00 2.49 -4.07
CA CYS A 204 -6.70 1.12 -3.71
C CYS A 204 -7.36 0.10 -4.67
N PRO A 205 -8.63 0.23 -5.11
CA PRO A 205 -9.24 -0.74 -6.03
C PRO A 205 -8.70 -0.66 -7.46
N ARG A 206 -8.51 0.56 -8.01
CA ARG A 206 -8.09 0.73 -9.41
C ARG A 206 -6.58 0.65 -9.57
N GLY A 207 -5.79 1.10 -8.59
CA GLY A 207 -4.34 0.93 -8.60
C GLY A 207 -3.93 -0.54 -8.56
N PHE A 208 -4.59 -1.34 -7.71
CA PHE A 208 -4.47 -2.80 -7.76
C PHE A 208 -5.05 -3.37 -9.04
N LEU A 209 -6.20 -2.92 -9.56
CA LEU A 209 -6.74 -3.44 -10.82
C LEU A 209 -5.82 -3.13 -12.02
N THR A 210 -5.14 -1.99 -12.09
CA THR A 210 -4.19 -1.68 -13.17
C THR A 210 -2.81 -2.27 -12.92
N ALA A 211 -2.36 -2.46 -11.67
CA ALA A 211 -1.12 -3.18 -11.34
C ALA A 211 -1.29 -4.69 -11.50
N PHE A 212 -2.49 -5.20 -11.23
CA PHE A 212 -2.89 -6.58 -11.45
C PHE A 212 -3.28 -6.79 -12.91
N LEU A 213 -3.86 -5.82 -13.64
CA LEU A 213 -4.02 -5.95 -15.09
C LEU A 213 -2.69 -5.73 -15.81
N ASN A 214 -1.75 -4.90 -15.37
CA ASN A 214 -0.40 -4.85 -15.97
C ASN A 214 0.52 -5.98 -15.49
N GLY A 215 0.26 -6.56 -14.31
CA GLY A 215 0.97 -7.74 -13.79
C GLY A 215 0.37 -9.07 -14.24
N SER A 216 -0.92 -9.10 -14.60
CA SER A 216 -1.69 -10.29 -15.01
C SER A 216 -2.17 -10.25 -16.46
N VAL A 217 -2.16 -9.10 -17.15
CA VAL A 217 -1.76 -9.10 -18.56
C VAL A 217 -0.33 -9.58 -18.49
N LYS A 218 -0.19 -10.87 -18.68
CA LYS A 218 1.01 -11.49 -19.20
C LYS A 218 1.48 -10.58 -20.34
N PHE A 219 2.38 -9.65 -20.06
CA PHE A 219 3.24 -9.11 -21.10
C PHE A 219 4.13 -10.29 -21.46
N SER A 220 3.60 -11.15 -22.33
CA SER A 220 4.32 -12.14 -23.11
C SER A 220 5.26 -11.47 -24.13
N LEU A 221 5.71 -10.25 -23.84
CA LEU A 221 6.68 -9.51 -24.61
C LEU A 221 8.01 -9.68 -23.87
N PHE A 222 8.74 -10.66 -24.40
CA PHE A 222 10.15 -10.95 -24.17
C PHE A 222 11.04 -9.71 -24.22
N GLU A 223 12.19 -9.81 -23.55
CA GLU A 223 13.57 -9.67 -24.07
C GLU A 223 14.51 -9.46 -22.86
N THR A 224 15.69 -10.05 -22.69
CA THR A 224 16.59 -10.92 -23.47
C THR A 224 17.68 -11.35 -22.48
N VAL A 225 17.86 -12.66 -22.25
CA VAL A 225 19.14 -13.40 -22.15
C VAL A 225 18.73 -14.87 -22.04
N ASP A 226 18.95 -15.60 -23.14
CA ASP A 226 19.00 -17.07 -23.29
C ASP A 226 17.89 -17.95 -22.67
N ASN A 227 16.95 -18.37 -23.52
CA ASN A 227 16.34 -19.71 -23.51
C ASN A 227 15.82 -20.23 -22.16
N THR A 228 14.93 -19.50 -21.49
CA THR A 228 14.32 -19.96 -20.24
C THR A 228 12.87 -20.38 -20.45
N THR A 229 12.59 -21.68 -20.44
CA THR A 229 11.27 -22.32 -20.45
C THR A 229 10.51 -22.15 -19.11
N LEU A 230 10.61 -20.98 -18.49
CA LEU A 230 10.08 -20.74 -17.15
C LEU A 230 8.62 -20.27 -17.20
N HIS A 231 7.72 -21.14 -16.75
CA HIS A 231 6.31 -20.81 -16.57
C HIS A 231 6.11 -19.80 -15.40
N PRO A 232 5.11 -18.89 -15.45
CA PRO A 232 4.85 -17.89 -14.39
C PRO A 232 4.58 -18.44 -12.98
N LYS A 233 4.36 -19.75 -12.83
CA LYS A 233 4.21 -20.42 -11.53
C LYS A 233 5.55 -20.77 -10.88
N HIS A 234 6.67 -20.60 -11.59
CA HIS A 234 7.98 -20.97 -11.09
C HIS A 234 8.42 -20.04 -9.94
N PRO A 235 8.94 -20.57 -8.82
CA PRO A 235 9.23 -19.76 -7.63
C PRO A 235 10.39 -18.76 -7.82
N LYS A 236 11.27 -18.98 -8.81
CA LYS A 236 12.32 -18.03 -9.23
C LYS A 236 11.89 -17.03 -10.32
N TRP A 237 10.62 -17.04 -10.74
CA TRP A 237 10.12 -16.07 -11.73
C TRP A 237 10.11 -14.65 -11.15
N ILE A 238 10.76 -13.72 -11.85
CA ILE A 238 10.80 -12.29 -11.51
C ILE A 238 10.12 -11.55 -12.66
N GLY A 239 8.99 -10.90 -12.36
CA GLY A 239 8.28 -10.09 -13.34
C GLY A 239 9.01 -8.77 -13.66
N ALA A 240 8.64 -8.14 -14.78
CA ALA A 240 9.21 -6.85 -15.21
C ALA A 240 8.75 -5.67 -14.32
N TRP A 241 9.26 -5.65 -13.08
CA TRP A 241 8.90 -4.68 -12.03
C TRP A 241 9.20 -3.22 -12.38
N TRP A 242 10.11 -2.96 -13.32
CA TRP A 242 10.51 -1.63 -13.76
C TRP A 242 9.52 -1.01 -14.76
N LEU A 243 8.74 -1.84 -15.47
CA LEU A 243 7.88 -1.40 -16.57
C LEU A 243 6.71 -0.54 -16.07
N GLY A 244 6.12 -0.89 -14.92
CA GLY A 244 5.05 -0.09 -14.32
C GLY A 244 5.52 1.32 -13.91
N TYR A 245 6.75 1.44 -13.39
CA TYR A 245 7.33 2.74 -13.06
C TYR A 245 7.46 3.65 -14.28
N ILE A 246 7.92 3.11 -15.42
CA ILE A 246 8.06 3.89 -16.65
C ILE A 246 6.69 4.23 -17.23
N THR A 247 5.81 3.24 -17.39
CA THR A 247 4.50 3.44 -18.01
C THR A 247 3.65 4.47 -17.26
N PHE A 248 3.50 4.31 -15.94
CA PHE A 248 2.75 5.26 -15.12
C PHE A 248 3.51 6.58 -14.94
N GLY A 249 4.85 6.55 -14.91
CA GLY A 249 5.68 7.76 -14.85
C GLY A 249 5.51 8.65 -16.08
N CYS A 250 5.59 8.08 -17.27
CA CYS A 250 5.34 8.76 -18.54
C CYS A 250 3.89 9.27 -18.63
N ALA A 251 2.91 8.44 -18.25
CA ALA A 251 1.51 8.85 -18.22
C ALA A 251 1.27 10.03 -17.27
N ALA A 252 1.90 10.05 -16.09
CA ALA A 252 1.83 11.18 -15.16
C ALA A 252 2.45 12.46 -15.77
N CYS A 253 3.59 12.34 -16.46
CA CYS A 253 4.21 13.48 -17.15
C CYS A 253 3.27 14.06 -18.21
N VAL A 254 2.65 13.22 -19.04
CA VAL A 254 1.75 13.65 -20.11
C VAL A 254 0.46 14.26 -19.54
N LEU A 255 -0.16 13.60 -18.56
CA LEU A 255 -1.41 14.07 -17.96
C LEU A 255 -1.24 15.35 -17.13
N GLY A 256 -0.03 15.63 -16.63
CA GLY A 256 0.29 16.87 -15.95
C GLY A 256 0.34 18.11 -16.86
N ILE A 257 0.64 17.94 -18.16
CA ILE A 257 0.79 19.05 -19.13
C ILE A 257 -0.49 19.90 -19.28
N PRO A 258 -1.70 19.32 -19.45
CA PRO A 258 -2.95 20.08 -19.50
C PRO A 258 -3.17 21.06 -18.33
N LEU A 259 -2.67 20.74 -17.13
CA LEU A 259 -2.88 21.58 -15.94
C LEU A 259 -2.17 22.95 -16.03
N PHE A 260 -1.12 23.06 -16.85
CA PHE A 260 -0.39 24.32 -17.03
C PHE A 260 -1.20 25.41 -17.76
N PHE A 261 -2.20 24.99 -18.54
CA PHE A 261 -3.00 25.87 -19.39
C PHE A 261 -4.24 26.45 -18.67
N PHE A 262 -4.55 25.99 -17.46
CA PHE A 262 -5.67 26.54 -16.68
C PHE A 262 -5.30 27.92 -16.10
N PRO A 263 -6.26 28.86 -16.05
CA PRO A 263 -6.04 30.19 -15.50
C PRO A 263 -5.95 30.17 -13.97
N ARG A 264 -5.39 31.23 -13.37
CA ARG A 264 -5.27 31.37 -11.90
C ARG A 264 -6.61 31.43 -11.19
N SER A 265 -7.60 32.06 -11.83
CA SER A 265 -8.97 32.18 -11.34
C SER A 265 -9.95 31.96 -12.49
N LEU A 266 -10.97 31.15 -12.26
CA LEU A 266 -12.12 31.00 -13.14
C LEU A 266 -13.04 32.20 -12.94
N ARG A 267 -13.31 32.95 -14.00
CA ARG A 267 -14.20 34.11 -13.95
C ARG A 267 -15.61 33.63 -13.56
N LYS A 268 -16.17 34.17 -12.47
CA LYS A 268 -17.58 33.96 -12.10
C LYS A 268 -18.44 34.49 -13.26
N GLY A 269 -19.02 33.58 -14.03
CA GLY A 269 -20.05 33.94 -14.98
C GLY A 269 -21.30 34.29 -14.19
N HIS A 270 -21.61 35.58 -14.05
CA HIS A 270 -22.95 36.02 -13.68
C HIS A 270 -23.86 35.69 -14.87
N ASN A 271 -24.60 34.59 -14.75
CA ASN A 271 -25.72 34.30 -15.62
C ASN A 271 -26.96 34.45 -14.72
N PRO A 272 -27.74 35.53 -14.85
CA PRO A 272 -29.06 35.56 -14.26
C PRO A 272 -29.92 34.52 -14.99
N ASP A 273 -30.74 33.83 -14.22
CA ASP A 273 -31.81 32.93 -14.67
C ASP A 273 -31.36 31.56 -15.21
N LYS A 274 -31.29 30.59 -14.29
CA LYS A 274 -31.79 29.22 -14.53
C LYS A 274 -32.04 28.51 -13.19
N GLU A 275 -33.30 28.20 -12.94
CA GLU A 275 -33.78 27.35 -11.84
C GLU A 275 -33.02 26.01 -11.77
N PRO A 276 -32.89 25.42 -10.58
CA PRO A 276 -32.23 24.13 -10.43
C PRO A 276 -33.13 23.01 -10.98
N SER A 277 -32.80 22.50 -12.17
CA SER A 277 -33.35 21.23 -12.63
C SER A 277 -32.77 20.09 -11.78
N ASN A 278 -33.64 19.41 -11.04
CA ASN A 278 -33.34 18.15 -10.35
C ASN A 278 -32.91 17.08 -11.36
N ALA A 279 -31.60 16.88 -11.53
CA ALA A 279 -31.06 15.75 -12.25
C ALA A 279 -30.74 14.62 -11.25
N VAL A 280 -31.70 13.72 -11.05
CA VAL A 280 -31.43 12.38 -10.53
C VAL A 280 -30.68 11.63 -11.61
N VAL A 281 -29.35 11.54 -11.47
CA VAL A 281 -28.55 10.66 -12.32
C VAL A 281 -28.56 9.27 -11.71
N SER A 282 -29.46 8.44 -12.23
CA SER A 282 -29.38 6.98 -12.12
C SER A 282 -28.23 6.50 -13.01
N GLN A 283 -27.24 5.83 -12.42
CA GLN A 283 -26.21 5.14 -13.20
C GLN A 283 -26.16 3.68 -12.77
N LYS A 284 -26.69 2.84 -13.66
CA LYS A 284 -26.68 1.38 -13.59
C LYS A 284 -25.76 0.87 -14.70
N LYS A 285 -24.75 0.05 -14.39
CA LYS A 285 -24.52 -1.27 -15.03
C LYS A 285 -23.24 -1.99 -14.57
N SER A 286 -23.44 -3.31 -14.42
CA SER A 286 -22.56 -4.48 -14.48
C SER A 286 -21.13 -4.40 -13.93
N PHE A 287 -20.93 -5.14 -12.84
CA PHE A 287 -19.66 -5.47 -12.22
C PHE A 287 -19.48 -7.00 -12.28
N ASP A 288 -18.39 -7.48 -12.87
CA ASP A 288 -18.06 -8.91 -12.91
C ASP A 288 -17.50 -9.39 -11.56
N PHE A 289 -18.20 -10.33 -10.94
CA PHE A 289 -18.21 -10.58 -9.49
C PHE A 289 -17.06 -11.44 -8.93
N VAL A 290 -16.25 -12.10 -9.76
CA VAL A 290 -15.41 -13.22 -9.28
C VAL A 290 -13.92 -12.86 -9.05
N ALA A 291 -13.41 -11.76 -9.61
CA ALA A 291 -12.01 -11.33 -9.42
C ALA A 291 -11.78 -10.42 -8.18
N TYR A 292 -12.84 -10.01 -7.47
CA TYR A 292 -12.82 -9.02 -6.38
C TYR A 292 -12.41 -9.57 -4.99
N PHE A 293 -12.18 -10.87 -4.86
CA PHE A 293 -12.33 -11.56 -3.57
C PHE A 293 -11.22 -11.29 -2.53
N LYS A 294 -10.01 -10.86 -2.91
CA LYS A 294 -8.87 -10.75 -1.96
C LYS A 294 -8.49 -9.32 -1.50
N ALA A 295 -8.78 -8.28 -2.29
CA ALA A 295 -8.53 -6.86 -1.90
C ALA A 295 -9.83 -6.00 -1.85
N GLY A 296 -10.92 -6.45 -2.48
CA GLY A 296 -12.18 -5.71 -2.52
C GLY A 296 -12.92 -5.69 -1.18
N ILE A 297 -12.76 -6.72 -0.35
CA ILE A 297 -13.49 -6.85 0.93
C ILE A 297 -13.07 -5.77 1.92
N MET A 298 -11.77 -5.49 2.09
CA MET A 298 -11.30 -4.46 3.04
C MET A 298 -11.73 -3.04 2.63
N LEU A 299 -11.82 -2.78 1.33
CA LEU A 299 -12.20 -1.46 0.80
C LEU A 299 -13.70 -1.25 0.79
N ALA A 300 -14.47 -2.27 0.40
CA ALA A 300 -15.93 -2.26 0.50
C ALA A 300 -16.36 -2.09 1.96
N THR A 301 -15.72 -2.82 2.89
CA THR A 301 -15.98 -2.70 4.33
C THR A 301 -15.56 -1.35 4.90
N SER A 302 -14.43 -0.78 4.44
CA SER A 302 -13.96 0.55 4.90
C SER A 302 -14.84 1.70 4.41
N CYS A 303 -15.28 1.65 3.15
CA CYS A 303 -16.22 2.62 2.59
C CYS A 303 -17.57 2.49 3.29
N PHE A 304 -18.12 1.27 3.33
CA PHE A 304 -19.37 0.97 4.01
C PHE A 304 -19.34 1.45 5.47
N GLY A 305 -18.26 1.14 6.19
CA GLY A 305 -18.11 1.54 7.58
C GLY A 305 -18.06 3.06 7.76
N THR A 306 -17.30 3.78 6.93
CA THR A 306 -17.23 5.24 6.99
C THR A 306 -18.58 5.89 6.68
N PHE A 307 -19.26 5.46 5.61
CA PHE A 307 -20.59 5.96 5.24
C PHE A 307 -21.63 5.67 6.32
N LEU A 308 -21.66 4.43 6.82
CA LEU A 308 -22.57 4.02 7.90
C LEU A 308 -22.28 4.82 9.17
N GLY A 309 -21.01 5.03 9.53
CA GLY A 309 -20.61 5.89 10.65
C GLY A 309 -21.13 7.32 10.50
N GLY A 310 -21.04 7.90 9.31
CA GLY A 310 -21.59 9.22 9.01
C GLY A 310 -23.12 9.29 9.10
N TYR A 311 -23.78 8.28 8.53
CA TYR A 311 -25.23 8.14 8.61
C TYR A 311 -25.72 8.03 10.06
N LEU A 312 -25.11 7.16 10.87
CA LEU A 312 -25.46 6.97 12.28
C LEU A 312 -25.20 8.26 13.07
N THR A 313 -24.07 8.93 12.83
CA THR A 313 -23.74 10.17 13.52
C THR A 313 -24.76 11.27 13.24
N LYS A 314 -25.21 11.39 11.99
CA LYS A 314 -26.27 12.32 11.58
C LYS A 314 -27.63 11.92 12.17
N ARG A 315 -28.01 10.64 12.08
CA ARG A 315 -29.30 10.12 12.52
C ARG A 315 -29.52 10.29 14.02
N PHE A 316 -28.49 10.03 14.82
CA PHE A 316 -28.53 10.17 16.27
C PHE A 316 -28.13 11.56 16.77
N LYS A 317 -27.83 12.51 15.86
CA LYS A 317 -27.40 13.88 16.18
C LYS A 317 -26.31 13.90 17.27
N MET A 318 -25.29 13.05 17.12
CA MET A 318 -24.33 12.82 18.22
C MET A 318 -23.57 14.10 18.57
N GLY A 319 -23.59 14.49 19.84
CA GLY A 319 -22.68 15.50 20.42
C GLY A 319 -21.24 14.96 20.55
N PRO A 320 -20.27 15.77 21.01
CA PRO A 320 -18.88 15.34 21.21
C PRO A 320 -18.78 14.16 22.19
N MET A 321 -19.53 14.19 23.31
CA MET A 321 -19.53 13.11 24.30
C MET A 321 -20.20 11.83 23.79
N ALA A 322 -21.32 11.95 23.06
CA ALA A 322 -21.96 10.80 22.43
C ALA A 322 -21.05 10.16 21.36
N SER A 323 -20.36 11.00 20.57
CA SER A 323 -19.38 10.55 19.57
C SER A 323 -18.21 9.82 20.24
N LEU A 324 -17.70 10.34 21.36
CA LEU A 324 -16.59 9.72 22.10
C LEU A 324 -16.99 8.34 22.64
N LYS A 325 -18.18 8.19 23.24
CA LYS A 325 -18.71 6.89 23.67
C LYS A 325 -18.90 5.91 22.50
N PHE A 326 -19.46 6.40 21.39
CA PHE A 326 -19.67 5.61 20.18
C PHE A 326 -18.35 5.08 19.59
N ILE A 327 -17.31 5.91 19.56
CA ILE A 327 -15.97 5.50 19.12
C ILE A 327 -15.41 4.42 20.05
N THR A 328 -15.52 4.58 21.37
CA THR A 328 -15.01 3.59 22.32
C THR A 328 -15.67 2.22 22.15
N VAL A 329 -17.01 2.18 21.98
CA VAL A 329 -17.73 0.93 21.72
C VAL A 329 -17.29 0.27 20.41
N ASN A 330 -17.17 1.04 19.33
CA ASN A 330 -16.72 0.50 18.05
C ASN A 330 -15.25 0.06 18.07
N GLN A 331 -14.37 0.78 18.76
CA GLN A 331 -12.98 0.35 18.92
C GLN A 331 -12.86 -0.90 19.79
N PHE A 332 -13.71 -1.06 20.80
CA PHE A 332 -13.81 -2.30 21.56
C PHE A 332 -14.23 -3.47 20.67
N LEU A 333 -15.30 -3.31 19.88
CA LEU A 333 -15.74 -4.33 18.93
C LEU A 333 -14.64 -4.66 17.91
N SER A 334 -13.97 -3.64 17.36
CA SER A 334 -12.84 -3.79 16.45
C SER A 334 -11.68 -4.56 17.10
N ALA A 335 -11.38 -4.29 18.38
CA ALA A 335 -10.36 -5.01 19.15
C ALA A 335 -10.76 -6.48 19.37
N VAL A 336 -12.03 -6.77 19.71
CA VAL A 336 -12.54 -8.15 19.84
C VAL A 336 -12.37 -8.93 18.54
N PHE A 337 -12.78 -8.37 17.40
CA PHE A 337 -12.58 -9.00 16.10
C PHE A 337 -11.11 -9.19 15.72
N THR A 338 -10.24 -8.27 16.13
CA THR A 338 -8.78 -8.42 15.92
C THR A 338 -8.21 -9.53 16.82
N SER A 339 -8.64 -9.62 18.07
CA SER A 339 -8.25 -10.70 18.98
C SER A 339 -8.74 -12.07 18.51
N LEU A 340 -9.92 -12.15 17.89
CA LEU A 340 -10.41 -13.39 17.27
C LEU A 340 -9.48 -13.90 16.15
N GLN A 341 -8.79 -13.00 15.44
CA GLN A 341 -7.82 -13.39 14.42
C GLN A 341 -6.61 -14.14 15.02
N LEU A 342 -6.26 -13.89 16.29
CA LEU A 342 -5.21 -14.65 16.97
C LEU A 342 -5.63 -16.09 17.28
N ALA A 343 -6.93 -16.32 17.47
CA ALA A 343 -7.48 -17.65 17.76
C ALA A 343 -7.64 -18.50 16.50
N PHE A 344 -7.82 -17.86 15.34
CA PHE A 344 -7.92 -18.56 14.06
C PHE A 344 -6.53 -18.92 13.54
N ARG A 345 -6.22 -20.22 13.60
CA ARG A 345 -4.96 -20.79 13.13
C ARG A 345 -5.20 -21.81 12.02
N CYS A 346 -4.29 -21.82 11.07
CA CYS A 346 -4.08 -22.95 10.17
C CYS A 346 -2.78 -23.63 10.63
N ASP A 347 -2.73 -24.95 10.53
CA ASP A 347 -1.47 -25.66 10.79
C ASP A 347 -0.42 -25.22 9.76
N GLN A 348 0.81 -25.01 10.23
CA GLN A 348 1.91 -24.67 9.34
C GLN A 348 2.18 -25.86 8.40
N PRO A 349 2.25 -25.65 7.07
CA PRO A 349 2.59 -26.72 6.16
C PRO A 349 3.99 -27.24 6.49
N TYR A 350 4.06 -28.55 6.71
CA TYR A 350 5.31 -29.25 6.97
C TYR A 350 6.19 -29.27 5.73
N LEU A 351 7.49 -29.03 5.93
CA LEU A 351 8.48 -29.08 4.87
C LEU A 351 9.43 -30.25 5.10
N TYR A 352 9.30 -31.27 4.25
CA TYR A 352 10.07 -32.50 4.34
C TYR A 352 11.50 -32.29 3.84
N ASN A 353 12.45 -32.94 4.51
CA ASN A 353 13.89 -32.85 4.24
C ASN A 353 14.37 -31.40 4.14
N SER A 354 13.97 -30.55 5.08
CA SER A 354 14.46 -29.17 5.16
C SER A 354 15.62 -29.02 6.15
N PRO A 355 16.64 -28.20 5.84
CA PRO A 355 17.67 -27.83 6.80
C PRO A 355 17.06 -26.90 7.86
N GLY A 356 16.93 -27.35 9.10
CA GLY A 356 16.50 -26.49 10.21
C GLY A 356 15.55 -27.14 11.22
N PRO A 357 15.12 -26.37 12.24
CA PRO A 357 14.36 -26.88 13.38
C PRO A 357 12.89 -27.23 13.09
N LEU A 358 12.38 -26.90 11.90
CA LEU A 358 11.00 -27.17 11.45
C LEU A 358 10.92 -28.29 10.41
N ALA A 359 11.99 -29.08 10.26
CA ALA A 359 11.98 -30.26 9.42
C ALA A 359 10.92 -31.26 9.92
N ALA A 360 9.96 -31.58 9.06
CA ALA A 360 9.13 -32.74 9.31
C ALA A 360 9.98 -33.98 9.07
N VAL A 361 10.31 -34.67 10.15
CA VAL A 361 11.03 -35.93 10.12
C VAL A 361 9.98 -37.05 10.12
N ASP A 362 9.70 -37.59 8.95
CA ASP A 362 9.04 -38.89 8.82
C ASP A 362 10.16 -39.94 8.75
N GLU A 363 10.10 -40.98 9.59
CA GLU A 363 11.08 -42.07 9.64
C GLU A 363 11.33 -42.68 8.25
N SER A 364 10.31 -42.69 7.38
CA SER A 364 10.38 -43.18 6.00
C SER A 364 11.20 -42.30 5.04
N THR A 365 11.47 -41.05 5.42
CA THR A 365 12.22 -40.06 4.62
C THR A 365 13.62 -39.78 5.17
N ILE A 366 14.00 -40.41 6.30
CA ILE A 366 15.32 -40.24 6.90
C ILE A 366 16.38 -40.92 6.03
N GLY A 367 17.30 -40.14 5.49
CA GLY A 367 18.46 -40.65 4.75
C GLY A 367 18.19 -41.08 3.31
N CYS A 368 16.99 -40.85 2.79
CA CYS A 368 16.64 -41.12 1.38
C CYS A 368 17.47 -40.30 0.38
N ASN A 369 18.01 -39.16 0.82
CA ASN A 369 18.86 -38.26 0.05
C ASN A 369 20.33 -38.26 0.53
N ASN A 370 20.77 -39.25 1.31
CA ASN A 370 22.15 -39.32 1.81
C ASN A 370 23.21 -39.41 0.70
N ASP A 371 22.82 -39.95 -0.46
CA ASP A 371 23.67 -40.01 -1.64
C ASP A 371 23.77 -38.66 -2.38
N CYS A 372 23.03 -37.64 -1.95
CA CYS A 372 22.92 -36.36 -2.62
C CYS A 372 23.71 -35.28 -1.86
N VAL A 373 24.52 -34.51 -2.58
CA VAL A 373 25.10 -33.26 -2.05
C VAL A 373 24.16 -32.11 -2.39
N CYS A 374 23.41 -31.64 -1.40
CA CYS A 374 22.43 -30.57 -1.57
C CYS A 374 22.92 -29.24 -0.97
N ASP A 375 22.57 -28.12 -1.61
CA ASP A 375 22.77 -26.77 -1.07
C ASP A 375 21.55 -26.37 -0.25
N ASP A 376 21.75 -26.17 1.06
CA ASP A 376 20.73 -25.75 2.01
C ASP A 376 20.23 -24.31 1.77
N ASN A 377 20.90 -23.54 0.91
CA ASN A 377 20.47 -22.20 0.51
C ASN A 377 19.55 -22.19 -0.73
N ASP A 378 19.50 -23.28 -1.52
CA ASP A 378 18.65 -23.37 -2.72
C ASP A 378 17.23 -23.83 -2.39
N TYR A 379 16.46 -22.97 -1.72
CA TYR A 379 15.04 -23.23 -1.44
C TYR A 379 14.21 -23.23 -2.73
N PHE A 380 13.68 -24.41 -3.10
CA PHE A 380 12.89 -24.60 -4.31
C PHE A 380 11.76 -25.62 -4.06
N PRO A 381 10.63 -25.22 -3.48
CA PRO A 381 9.63 -26.18 -3.03
C PRO A 381 9.06 -26.98 -4.20
N ILE A 382 8.89 -28.28 -3.99
CA ILE A 382 8.22 -29.20 -4.91
C ILE A 382 7.12 -29.98 -4.18
N CYS A 383 6.07 -30.32 -4.90
CA CYS A 383 4.97 -31.13 -4.43
C CYS A 383 5.13 -32.54 -4.98
N GLY A 384 5.36 -33.53 -4.11
CA GLY A 384 5.40 -34.92 -4.50
C GLY A 384 4.00 -35.45 -4.82
N ASP A 385 3.94 -36.51 -5.61
CA ASP A 385 2.68 -37.21 -5.89
C ASP A 385 2.06 -37.88 -4.63
N ASP A 386 2.82 -37.93 -3.54
CA ASP A 386 2.36 -38.30 -2.20
C ASP A 386 1.61 -37.16 -1.47
N GLY A 387 1.46 -35.99 -2.11
CA GLY A 387 0.80 -34.82 -1.55
C GLY A 387 1.65 -34.08 -0.50
N ARG A 388 2.95 -34.37 -0.41
CA ARG A 388 3.87 -33.75 0.55
C ARG A 388 4.78 -32.71 -0.13
N THR A 389 5.08 -31.64 0.59
CA THR A 389 5.96 -30.57 0.09
C THR A 389 7.39 -30.77 0.59
N TYR A 390 8.36 -30.80 -0.33
CA TYR A 390 9.78 -30.98 -0.03
C TYR A 390 10.56 -29.68 -0.23
N PHE A 391 11.67 -29.52 0.49
CA PHE A 391 12.49 -28.29 0.49
C PHE A 391 13.05 -27.94 -0.90
N SER A 392 13.54 -28.94 -1.64
CA SER A 392 14.09 -28.80 -2.99
C SER A 392 14.08 -30.13 -3.75
N PRO A 393 14.28 -30.14 -5.09
CA PRO A 393 14.45 -31.38 -5.85
C PRO A 393 15.61 -32.25 -5.37
N CYS A 394 16.75 -31.65 -4.99
CA CYS A 394 17.88 -32.40 -4.41
C CYS A 394 17.50 -33.05 -3.07
N HIS A 395 16.83 -32.29 -2.20
CA HIS A 395 16.42 -32.77 -0.89
C HIS A 395 15.33 -33.85 -0.98
N ALA A 396 14.59 -33.91 -2.09
CA ALA A 396 13.69 -35.02 -2.42
C ALA A 396 14.37 -36.19 -3.15
N GLY A 397 15.67 -36.09 -3.44
CA GLY A 397 16.45 -37.14 -4.11
C GLY A 397 16.15 -37.31 -5.60
N CYS A 398 15.59 -36.29 -6.26
CA CYS A 398 15.23 -36.38 -7.68
C CYS A 398 16.46 -36.41 -8.59
N LEU A 399 16.53 -37.38 -9.50
CA LEU A 399 17.68 -37.59 -10.41
C LEU A 399 17.48 -37.03 -11.82
N GLY A 400 16.25 -36.72 -12.21
CA GLY A 400 15.92 -36.22 -13.53
C GLY A 400 14.75 -35.26 -13.54
N ARG A 401 14.60 -34.51 -14.63
CA ARG A 401 13.45 -33.66 -14.90
C ARG A 401 13.05 -33.81 -16.35
N THR A 402 11.77 -34.06 -16.58
CA THR A 402 11.17 -34.10 -17.92
C THR A 402 10.02 -33.09 -17.93
N ASP A 403 10.09 -32.09 -18.80
CA ASP A 403 9.18 -30.94 -18.82
C ASP A 403 9.12 -30.17 -17.47
N GLU A 404 8.00 -30.27 -16.75
CA GLU A 404 7.78 -29.67 -15.42
C GLU A 404 7.70 -30.69 -14.27
N VAL A 405 7.94 -31.97 -14.58
CA VAL A 405 7.88 -33.07 -13.61
C VAL A 405 9.29 -33.55 -13.28
N TYR A 406 9.63 -33.50 -12.00
CA TYR A 406 10.81 -34.14 -11.45
C TYR A 406 10.56 -35.63 -11.35
N GLN A 407 11.55 -36.42 -11.73
CA GLN A 407 11.45 -37.87 -11.84
C GLN A 407 12.55 -38.56 -11.04
N ASN A 408 12.24 -39.80 -10.64
CA ASN A 408 13.13 -40.67 -9.90
C ASN A 408 13.60 -40.03 -8.59
N CYS A 409 12.63 -39.53 -7.81
CA CYS A 409 12.84 -38.92 -6.50
C CYS A 409 12.81 -40.00 -5.41
N SER A 410 13.97 -40.31 -4.83
CA SER A 410 14.09 -41.39 -3.83
C SER A 410 13.32 -41.14 -2.53
N CYS A 411 13.01 -39.89 -2.21
CA CYS A 411 12.30 -39.52 -0.98
C CYS A 411 10.78 -39.47 -1.13
N ILE A 412 10.25 -39.79 -2.30
CA ILE A 412 8.82 -39.65 -2.65
C ILE A 412 8.30 -41.02 -3.08
N SER A 413 7.23 -41.50 -2.43
CA SER A 413 6.63 -42.81 -2.73
C SER A 413 6.15 -42.96 -4.18
N GLY A 414 5.70 -41.86 -4.79
CA GLY A 414 5.29 -41.80 -6.19
C GLY A 414 6.44 -41.61 -7.20
N LEU A 415 7.68 -41.40 -6.74
CA LEU A 415 8.89 -41.10 -7.54
C LEU A 415 8.85 -39.83 -8.41
N THR A 416 7.72 -39.14 -8.45
CA THR A 416 7.47 -37.94 -9.24
C THR A 416 7.03 -36.77 -8.37
N ALA A 417 7.40 -35.57 -8.81
CA ALA A 417 7.01 -34.33 -8.16
C ALA A 417 6.86 -33.19 -9.16
N MET A 418 6.02 -32.21 -8.83
CA MET A 418 5.82 -30.99 -9.59
C MET A 418 6.41 -29.78 -8.86
N ALA A 419 6.80 -28.75 -9.61
CA ALA A 419 7.28 -27.50 -9.01
C ALA A 419 6.16 -26.76 -8.25
N GLY A 420 6.48 -26.23 -7.07
CA GLY A 420 5.55 -25.51 -6.20
C GLY A 420 5.20 -26.29 -4.94
N THR A 421 4.38 -25.68 -4.07
CA THR A 421 3.89 -26.31 -2.84
C THR A 421 2.61 -27.09 -3.12
N CYS A 422 2.34 -28.16 -2.36
CA CYS A 422 1.06 -28.86 -2.45
C CYS A 422 -0.11 -27.99 -1.98
N ASP A 423 -1.30 -28.23 -2.53
CA ASP A 423 -2.52 -27.54 -2.10
C ASP A 423 -2.88 -27.97 -0.68
N TYR A 424 -3.06 -27.00 0.21
CA TYR A 424 -3.48 -27.22 1.59
C TYR A 424 -4.86 -26.61 1.82
N SER A 425 -5.78 -27.41 2.38
CA SER A 425 -7.12 -26.94 2.74
C SER A 425 -7.11 -26.40 4.17
N CYS A 426 -7.33 -25.08 4.33
CA CYS A 426 -7.53 -24.49 5.65
C CYS A 426 -8.98 -24.02 5.83
N SER A 427 -9.74 -24.72 6.68
CA SER A 427 -11.12 -24.35 7.05
C SER A 427 -11.19 -23.04 7.83
N MET A 428 -10.16 -22.74 8.63
CA MET A 428 -10.06 -21.52 9.46
C MET A 428 -9.75 -20.26 8.66
N PHE A 429 -9.46 -20.37 7.36
CA PHE A 429 -9.23 -19.24 6.47
C PHE A 429 -10.48 -18.34 6.33
N TYR A 430 -11.67 -18.91 6.14
CA TYR A 430 -12.90 -18.12 5.99
C TYR A 430 -13.30 -17.38 7.28
N PRO A 431 -13.31 -18.02 8.46
CA PRO A 431 -13.48 -17.32 9.74
C PRO A 431 -12.49 -16.17 9.94
N PHE A 432 -11.22 -16.37 9.56
CA PHE A 432 -10.19 -15.33 9.61
C PHE A 432 -10.56 -14.12 8.73
N MET A 433 -10.97 -14.36 7.48
CA MET A 433 -11.38 -13.29 6.57
C MET A 433 -12.61 -12.53 7.07
N ILE A 434 -13.58 -13.21 7.69
CA ILE A 434 -14.76 -12.59 8.29
C ILE A 434 -14.35 -11.72 9.48
N ALA A 435 -13.46 -12.20 10.35
CA ALA A 435 -12.97 -11.41 11.48
C ALA A 435 -12.14 -10.20 11.03
N LEU A 436 -11.35 -10.34 9.96
CA LEU A 436 -10.64 -9.24 9.33
C LEU A 436 -11.62 -8.17 8.81
N ALA A 437 -12.66 -8.59 8.09
CA ALA A 437 -13.72 -7.71 7.62
C ALA A 437 -14.42 -6.99 8.79
N GLY A 438 -14.83 -7.72 9.83
CA GLY A 438 -15.47 -7.15 11.03
C GLY A 438 -14.58 -6.11 11.72
N SER A 439 -13.31 -6.43 11.94
CA SER A 439 -12.35 -5.49 12.55
C SER A 439 -12.21 -4.20 11.75
N SER A 440 -12.23 -4.30 10.41
CA SER A 440 -12.12 -3.18 9.48
C SER A 440 -13.37 -2.30 9.46
N VAL A 441 -14.57 -2.91 9.43
CA VAL A 441 -15.86 -2.20 9.51
C VAL A 441 -15.92 -1.37 10.79
N PHE A 442 -15.80 -1.99 11.96
CA PHE A 442 -15.90 -1.27 13.24
C PHE A 442 -14.79 -0.22 13.43
N GLY A 443 -13.60 -0.48 12.90
CA GLY A 443 -12.51 0.49 12.87
C GLY A 443 -12.89 1.77 12.09
N THR A 444 -13.50 1.60 10.91
CA THR A 444 -13.83 2.71 10.00
C THR A 444 -15.16 3.41 10.32
N LEU A 445 -16.11 2.76 11.01
CA LEU A 445 -17.32 3.42 11.56
C LEU A 445 -16.98 4.63 12.44
N SER A 446 -15.78 4.63 13.04
CA SER A 446 -15.32 5.67 13.95
C SER A 446 -14.76 6.91 13.24
N VAL A 447 -14.54 6.89 11.92
CA VAL A 447 -13.81 7.96 11.21
C VAL A 447 -14.55 9.30 11.29
N ILE A 448 -15.82 9.34 10.91
CA ILE A 448 -16.62 10.59 10.93
C ILE A 448 -16.85 11.10 12.37
N PRO A 449 -17.24 10.26 13.34
CA PRO A 449 -17.28 10.66 14.74
C PRO A 449 -15.98 11.29 15.26
N LYS A 450 -14.80 10.76 14.89
CA LYS A 450 -13.50 11.33 15.28
C LYS A 450 -13.33 12.76 14.76
N VAL A 451 -13.66 12.98 13.48
CA VAL A 451 -13.59 14.32 12.86
C VAL A 451 -14.54 15.31 13.55
N ILE A 452 -15.74 14.87 13.93
CA ILE A 452 -16.72 15.70 14.64
C ILE A 452 -16.21 16.13 16.01
N ILE A 453 -15.50 15.25 16.74
CA ILE A 453 -14.86 15.64 18.01
C ILE A 453 -13.85 16.75 17.77
N TYR A 454 -12.97 16.64 16.76
CA TYR A 454 -11.99 17.68 16.48
C TYR A 454 -12.66 19.02 16.17
N ILE A 455 -13.61 19.03 15.23
CA ILE A 455 -14.26 20.27 14.76
C ILE A 455 -15.09 20.93 15.86
N ARG A 456 -15.70 20.16 16.76
CA ARG A 456 -16.56 20.70 17.83
C ARG A 456 -15.82 21.03 19.12
N SER A 457 -14.59 20.53 19.29
CA SER A 457 -13.80 20.77 20.51
C SER A 457 -12.93 22.01 20.44
N VAL A 458 -12.72 22.57 19.24
CA VAL A 458 -11.86 23.75 19.00
C VAL A 458 -12.65 24.90 18.39
N GLU A 459 -12.19 26.12 18.64
CA GLU A 459 -12.77 27.34 18.09
C GLU A 459 -12.65 27.39 16.56
N GLU A 460 -13.52 28.15 15.89
CA GLU A 460 -13.62 28.16 14.42
C GLU A 460 -12.30 28.46 13.71
N ARG A 461 -11.51 29.37 14.29
CA ARG A 461 -10.18 29.76 13.81
C ARG A 461 -9.14 28.62 13.88
N ASP A 462 -9.28 27.70 14.84
CA ASP A 462 -8.28 26.66 15.12
C ASP A 462 -8.64 25.29 14.51
N LYS A 463 -9.84 25.14 13.94
CA LYS A 463 -10.30 23.89 13.29
C LYS A 463 -9.32 23.36 12.24
N PRO A 464 -8.78 24.17 11.30
CA PRO A 464 -7.85 23.67 10.29
C PRO A 464 -6.53 23.20 10.90
N LEU A 465 -6.04 23.90 11.93
CA LEU A 465 -4.82 23.52 12.65
C LEU A 465 -4.99 22.20 13.40
N ALA A 466 -6.12 22.02 14.09
CA ALA A 466 -6.42 20.78 14.81
C ALA A 466 -6.53 19.57 13.86
N LEU A 467 -7.18 19.73 12.71
CA LEU A 467 -7.27 18.70 11.68
C LEU A 467 -5.90 18.40 11.04
N GLY A 468 -5.11 19.45 10.78
CA GLY A 468 -3.73 19.33 10.30
C GLY A 468 -2.83 18.57 11.28
N LEU A 469 -2.93 18.86 12.58
CA LEU A 469 -2.17 18.17 13.62
C LEU A 469 -2.60 16.70 13.80
N ALA A 470 -3.91 16.41 13.71
CA ALA A 470 -4.42 15.05 13.76
C ALA A 470 -3.96 14.21 12.56
N THR A 471 -3.96 14.79 11.36
CA THR A 471 -3.50 14.10 10.14
C THR A 471 -1.98 13.96 10.10
N PHE A 472 -1.24 14.95 10.56
CA PHE A 472 0.22 14.88 10.73
C PHE A 472 0.61 13.78 11.74
N SER A 473 0.01 13.75 12.92
CA SER A 473 0.30 12.72 13.93
C SER A 473 -0.04 11.31 13.45
N ALA A 474 -1.16 11.15 12.74
CA ALA A 474 -1.51 9.89 12.09
C ALA A 474 -0.50 9.50 11.00
N SER A 475 0.03 10.46 10.24
CA SER A 475 1.06 10.25 9.21
C SER A 475 2.37 9.74 9.82
N VAL A 476 2.84 10.40 10.88
CA VAL A 476 4.08 10.01 11.58
C VAL A 476 3.95 8.61 12.21
N THR A 477 2.82 8.31 12.86
CA THR A 477 2.67 7.06 13.63
C THR A 477 2.28 5.85 12.76
N ALA A 478 1.40 6.02 11.79
CA ALA A 478 0.91 4.91 10.97
C ALA A 478 1.77 4.69 9.72
N TRP A 479 2.10 5.76 9.00
CA TRP A 479 2.68 5.65 7.66
C TRP A 479 4.21 5.67 7.67
N LEU A 480 4.83 6.47 8.56
CA LEU A 480 6.28 6.48 8.72
C LEU A 480 6.78 5.33 9.63
N LEU A 481 6.27 5.24 10.86
CA LEU A 481 6.75 4.25 11.83
C LEU A 481 6.24 2.83 11.55
N GLY A 482 5.05 2.70 10.95
CA GLY A 482 4.41 1.41 10.69
C GLY A 482 5.27 0.48 9.83
N PRO A 483 5.58 0.83 8.57
CA PRO A 483 6.36 -0.03 7.67
C PRO A 483 7.74 -0.43 8.23
N ILE A 484 8.42 0.48 8.94
CA ILE A 484 9.72 0.21 9.55
C ILE A 484 9.60 -0.80 10.69
N LEU A 485 8.61 -0.62 11.58
CA LEU A 485 8.36 -1.54 12.68
C LEU A 485 7.94 -2.91 12.17
N PHE A 486 6.99 -2.95 11.24
CA PHE A 486 6.49 -4.21 10.67
C PHE A 486 7.57 -4.92 9.85
N GLY A 487 8.41 -4.21 9.09
CA GLY A 487 9.55 -4.80 8.38
C GLY A 487 10.51 -5.54 9.32
N LYS A 488 10.87 -4.92 10.46
CA LYS A 488 11.70 -5.58 11.49
C LYS A 488 11.01 -6.78 12.15
N ILE A 489 9.71 -6.71 12.38
CA ILE A 489 8.94 -7.83 12.93
C ILE A 489 9.00 -9.01 11.98
N VAL A 490 8.72 -8.78 10.68
CA VAL A 490 8.73 -9.78 9.61
C VAL A 490 10.11 -10.43 9.49
N ASP A 491 11.18 -9.64 9.46
CA ASP A 491 12.56 -10.18 9.45
C ASP A 491 12.82 -11.06 10.68
N GLY A 492 12.34 -10.65 11.86
CA GLY A 492 12.48 -11.45 13.09
C GLY A 492 11.70 -12.77 13.11
N ILE A 493 10.79 -13.01 12.15
CA ILE A 493 9.99 -14.23 12.00
C ILE A 493 10.62 -15.22 11.00
N CYS A 494 11.66 -14.78 10.28
CA CYS A 494 12.29 -15.59 9.27
C CYS A 494 12.91 -16.88 9.84
N ILE A 495 12.51 -18.03 9.27
CA ILE A 495 13.10 -19.35 9.56
C ILE A 495 14.32 -19.54 8.68
N GLN A 496 14.15 -19.37 7.36
CA GLN A 496 15.20 -19.61 6.37
C GLN A 496 15.61 -18.31 5.70
N TRP A 497 16.78 -17.82 6.10
CA TRP A 497 17.49 -16.75 5.41
C TRP A 497 18.23 -17.34 4.21
N GLU A 498 18.24 -16.60 3.11
CA GLU A 498 19.24 -16.80 2.07
C GLU A 498 20.61 -16.45 2.66
N ASN A 499 21.49 -17.43 2.84
CA ASN A 499 22.83 -17.18 3.35
C ASN A 499 23.82 -17.06 2.20
N SER A 500 24.64 -16.04 2.29
CA SER A 500 25.74 -15.72 1.39
C SER A 500 27.05 -15.78 2.17
N CYS A 501 28.18 -15.93 1.47
CA CYS A 501 29.52 -15.92 2.03
C CYS A 501 29.81 -14.69 2.93
N ARG A 502 29.12 -13.56 2.70
CA ARG A 502 29.20 -12.33 3.52
C ARG A 502 27.99 -11.97 4.40
N GLY A 503 26.96 -12.81 4.50
CA GLY A 503 25.85 -12.57 5.44
C GLY A 503 24.47 -12.96 4.93
N LYS A 504 23.42 -12.40 5.55
CA LYS A 504 22.01 -12.72 5.27
C LYS A 504 21.43 -11.86 4.14
N GLY A 505 20.67 -12.48 3.24
CA GLY A 505 19.89 -11.86 2.16
C GLY A 505 18.39 -11.86 2.43
N ALA A 506 17.55 -12.13 1.42
CA ALA A 506 16.11 -12.17 1.56
C ALA A 506 15.64 -13.39 2.37
N CYS A 507 14.53 -13.25 3.09
CA CYS A 507 13.91 -14.38 3.78
C CYS A 507 13.05 -15.20 2.81
N ARG A 508 13.26 -16.53 2.81
CA ARG A 508 12.57 -17.46 1.90
C ARG A 508 11.40 -18.17 2.57
N LEU A 509 11.48 -18.41 3.88
CA LEU A 509 10.47 -19.13 4.64
C LEU A 509 10.22 -18.46 6.00
N TYR A 510 8.94 -18.24 6.32
CA TYR A 510 8.48 -17.60 7.54
C TYR A 510 7.68 -18.58 8.42
N ASP A 511 7.83 -18.44 9.74
CA ASP A 511 7.04 -19.22 10.70
C ASP A 511 5.65 -18.60 10.85
N ASN A 512 4.60 -19.33 10.48
CA ASN A 512 3.23 -18.81 10.48
C ASN A 512 2.68 -18.57 11.89
N ASP A 513 3.10 -19.35 12.89
CA ASP A 513 2.62 -19.22 14.27
C ASP A 513 3.26 -18.02 14.96
N ILE A 514 4.57 -17.84 14.80
CA ILE A 514 5.28 -16.65 15.30
C ILE A 514 4.83 -15.43 14.50
N PHE A 515 4.58 -15.57 13.19
CA PHE A 515 4.02 -14.50 12.37
C PHE A 515 2.67 -14.02 12.91
N ARG A 516 1.73 -14.96 13.14
CA ARG A 516 0.43 -14.67 13.73
C ARG A 516 0.59 -13.96 15.07
N LEU A 517 1.36 -14.54 15.99
CA LEU A 517 1.49 -14.01 17.35
C LEU A 517 2.13 -12.62 17.37
N ARG A 518 3.20 -12.40 16.60
CA ARG A 518 3.88 -11.10 16.57
C ARG A 518 3.06 -10.07 15.79
N MET A 519 2.72 -10.32 14.53
CA MET A 519 2.02 -9.33 13.69
C MET A 519 0.64 -8.97 14.24
N LEU A 520 -0.21 -9.98 14.47
CA LEU A 520 -1.57 -9.75 14.96
C LEU A 520 -1.59 -9.43 16.46
N GLY A 521 -0.60 -9.90 17.23
CA GLY A 521 -0.45 -9.53 18.63
C GLY A 521 -0.09 -8.07 18.81
N PHE A 522 0.86 -7.54 18.02
CA PHE A 522 1.16 -6.11 18.00
C PHE A 522 -0.04 -5.28 17.56
N GLN A 523 -0.74 -5.69 16.49
CA GLN A 523 -1.97 -5.02 16.05
C GLN A 523 -3.02 -4.98 17.17
N THR A 524 -3.24 -6.11 17.84
CA THR A 524 -4.15 -6.24 18.97
C THR A 524 -3.72 -5.34 20.14
N GLY A 525 -2.42 -5.35 20.48
CA GLY A 525 -1.84 -4.50 21.52
C GLY A 525 -2.06 -3.01 21.25
N PHE A 526 -1.78 -2.52 20.04
CA PHE A 526 -2.04 -1.12 19.68
C PHE A 526 -3.52 -0.75 19.77
N ARG A 527 -4.44 -1.68 19.45
CA ARG A 527 -5.88 -1.46 19.61
C ARG A 527 -6.26 -1.32 21.08
N PHE A 528 -5.71 -2.15 21.96
CA PHE A 528 -5.94 -2.04 23.40
C PHE A 528 -5.36 -0.76 23.99
N ILE A 529 -4.15 -0.35 23.60
CA ILE A 529 -3.56 0.94 23.99
C ILE A 529 -4.47 2.09 23.56
N GLY A 530 -4.95 2.07 22.31
CA GLY A 530 -5.90 3.08 21.81
C GLY A 530 -7.22 3.11 22.60
N LEU A 531 -7.73 1.95 23.00
CA LEU A 531 -8.94 1.82 23.82
C LEU A 531 -8.74 2.40 25.23
N ILE A 532 -7.59 2.13 25.86
CA ILE A 532 -7.23 2.72 27.17
C ILE A 532 -7.18 4.25 27.06
N LEU A 533 -6.52 4.79 26.02
CA LEU A 533 -6.44 6.23 25.80
C LEU A 533 -7.83 6.86 25.57
N LEU A 534 -8.74 6.18 24.88
CA LEU A 534 -10.13 6.64 24.71
C LEU A 534 -10.93 6.62 26.01
N ILE A 535 -10.74 5.60 26.86
CA ILE A 535 -11.37 5.54 28.18
C ILE A 535 -10.85 6.68 29.07
N LEU A 536 -9.54 6.91 29.09
CA LEU A 536 -8.93 8.05 29.79
C LEU A 536 -9.47 9.39 29.28
N ALA A 537 -9.64 9.53 27.95
CA ALA A 537 -10.27 10.70 27.37
C ALA A 537 -11.71 10.89 27.86
N ILE A 538 -12.52 9.82 27.93
CA ILE A 538 -13.89 9.88 28.48
C ILE A 538 -13.86 10.31 29.95
N VAL A 539 -13.03 9.67 30.78
CA VAL A 539 -12.92 9.97 32.21
C VAL A 539 -12.51 11.43 32.41
N SER A 540 -11.49 11.89 31.68
CA SER A 540 -11.03 13.29 31.73
C SER A 540 -12.14 14.26 31.32
N ALA A 541 -12.92 13.93 30.29
CA ALA A 541 -14.02 14.75 29.80
C ALA A 541 -15.19 14.85 30.80
N ILE A 542 -15.48 13.76 31.52
CA ILE A 542 -16.48 13.73 32.59
C ILE A 542 -16.00 14.57 33.78
N VAL A 543 -14.77 14.35 34.26
CA VAL A 543 -14.21 15.04 35.42
C VAL A 543 -14.10 16.54 35.19
N THR A 544 -13.63 16.95 34.00
CA THR A 544 -13.46 18.37 33.67
C THR A 544 -14.76 19.09 33.31
N LYS A 545 -15.89 18.37 33.15
CA LYS A 545 -17.18 18.89 32.66
C LYS A 545 -17.06 19.73 31.37
N LYS A 546 -16.01 19.50 30.58
CA LYS A 546 -15.58 20.38 29.48
C LYS A 546 -16.66 20.52 28.40
N PHE A 547 -17.33 19.41 28.07
CA PHE A 547 -18.37 19.39 27.04
C PHE A 547 -19.76 19.83 27.54
N HIS A 548 -20.07 19.67 28.83
CA HIS A 548 -21.31 20.22 29.40
C HIS A 548 -21.30 21.76 29.37
N LYS A 549 -20.14 22.38 29.64
CA LYS A 549 -19.98 23.84 29.51
C LYS A 549 -20.12 24.31 28.06
N GLN A 550 -19.70 23.52 27.07
CA GLN A 550 -19.84 23.88 25.64
C GLN A 550 -21.28 23.72 25.14
N GLU A 551 -21.98 22.64 25.52
CA GLU A 551 -23.40 22.46 25.17
C GLU A 551 -24.30 23.52 25.81
N ALA A 552 -23.98 23.98 27.04
CA ALA A 552 -24.69 25.07 27.70
C ALA A 552 -24.44 26.46 27.07
N LYS A 553 -23.24 26.70 26.50
CA LYS A 553 -22.89 27.97 25.83
C LYS A 553 -23.35 28.06 24.36
N ALA A 554 -23.67 26.93 23.74
CA ALA A 554 -24.10 26.88 22.34
C ALA A 554 -25.33 27.77 22.01
N PRO A 555 -26.41 27.81 22.81
CA PRO A 555 -27.54 28.70 22.54
C PRO A 555 -27.19 30.19 22.71
N GLU A 556 -26.31 30.52 23.65
CA GLU A 556 -25.88 31.89 23.92
C GLU A 556 -25.05 32.45 22.74
N MET A 557 -24.09 31.66 22.23
CA MET A 557 -23.32 31.99 21.02
C MET A 557 -24.19 32.08 19.76
N ALA A 558 -25.18 31.19 19.60
CA ALA A 558 -26.07 31.23 18.43
C ALA A 558 -26.93 32.51 18.44
N MET A 559 -27.35 32.96 19.61
CA MET A 559 -28.07 34.22 19.78
C MET A 559 -27.17 35.41 19.48
N GLU A 560 -25.92 35.41 19.95
CA GLU A 560 -24.94 36.48 19.70
C GLU A 560 -24.62 36.63 18.20
N VAL A 561 -24.39 35.51 17.49
CA VAL A 561 -24.17 35.51 16.02
C VAL A 561 -25.40 36.02 15.26
N THR A 562 -26.62 35.68 15.73
CA THR A 562 -27.86 36.17 15.11
C THR A 562 -28.03 37.68 15.34
N VAL A 563 -27.68 38.17 16.53
CA VAL A 563 -27.72 39.60 16.86
C VAL A 563 -26.70 40.38 16.02
N ASP A 564 -25.49 39.85 15.84
CA ASP A 564 -24.47 40.49 15.01
C ASP A 564 -24.86 40.49 13.52
N PHE A 565 -25.46 39.42 13.02
CA PHE A 565 -26.01 39.38 11.66
C PHE A 565 -27.11 40.43 11.46
N LEU A 566 -28.03 40.56 12.42
CA LEU A 566 -29.10 41.56 12.38
C LEU A 566 -28.59 43.00 12.52
N LYS A 567 -27.47 43.21 13.22
CA LYS A 567 -26.77 44.51 13.25
C LYS A 567 -26.15 44.82 11.88
N SER A 568 -25.45 43.86 11.28
CA SER A 568 -24.87 44.00 9.94
C SER A 568 -25.93 44.38 8.89
N GLU A 569 -27.10 43.72 8.88
CA GLU A 569 -28.20 44.06 7.96
C GLU A 569 -28.87 45.42 8.25
N ARG A 570 -28.72 45.94 9.48
CA ARG A 570 -29.22 47.26 9.85
C ARG A 570 -28.25 48.34 9.38
N ASP A 571 -26.96 48.14 9.62
CA ASP A 571 -25.91 49.07 9.22
C ASP A 571 -25.86 49.18 7.68
N GLU A 572 -26.02 48.08 6.93
CA GLU A 572 -26.14 48.10 5.47
C GLU A 572 -27.38 48.87 4.97
N ARG A 573 -28.51 48.78 5.67
CA ARG A 573 -29.73 49.55 5.32
C ARG A 573 -29.63 51.03 5.65
N GLU A 574 -28.87 51.41 6.68
CA GLU A 574 -28.64 52.81 7.03
C GLU A 574 -27.65 53.49 6.07
N ASP A 575 -26.71 52.74 5.47
CA ASP A 575 -25.79 53.24 4.44
C ASP A 575 -26.42 53.32 3.04
N GLU A 576 -27.40 52.48 2.70
CA GLU A 576 -28.16 52.59 1.43
C GLU A 576 -29.23 53.71 1.46
N GLY A 577 -29.53 54.26 2.65
CA GLY A 577 -30.53 55.32 2.86
C GLY A 577 -29.99 56.75 2.90
N LYS A 578 -28.67 56.95 2.73
CA LYS A 578 -28.00 58.26 2.61
C LYS A 578 -27.49 58.46 1.19
#